data_AF-A0AAD4DQ08-F1
#
_entry.id   AF-A0AAD4DQ08-F1
#
_cell.length_a   1.000
_cell.length_b   1.000
_cell.length_c   1.000
_cell.angle_alpha   90.00
_cell.angle_beta   90.00
_cell.angle_gamma   90.00
#
_symmetry.space_group_name_H-M   'P 1'
#
loop_
_entity.id
_entity.type
_entity.pdbx_description
1 polymer ?
#
loop_
_entity_poly.entity_id
_entity_poly.type
_entity_poly.pdbx_seq_one_letter_code
_entity_poly.pdbx_strand_id
1 'polypeptide(L)'
;MSESLLHAFKGADLYFTESKCISIEAAEEDQTEEEESLLNSFDVDDCEAAGTLRFSTTNTAGGEDNVKKKKPKRSNNQLASSFQAASEGVVIGTTLSDYQRYWNQFKEFCVTIDKAQVASEIDNLFPNLPAEFPTWIALWIMDK
;
A
#
# COMPACT_ATOMS: atom_id res chain seq x y z
N MET A 1 50.40 -23.52 -8.66
CA MET A 1 48.98 -23.94 -8.63
C MET A 1 48.26 -23.58 -7.32
N SER A 2 48.81 -22.71 -6.46
CA SER A 2 48.24 -22.42 -5.13
C SER A 2 47.43 -21.12 -5.01
N GLU A 3 47.65 -20.13 -5.88
CA GLU A 3 47.00 -18.81 -5.72
C GLU A 3 45.55 -18.76 -6.21
N SER A 4 45.19 -19.57 -7.21
CA SER A 4 43.82 -19.64 -7.74
C SER A 4 42.81 -20.20 -6.74
N LEU A 5 43.23 -21.16 -5.90
CA LEU A 5 42.39 -21.72 -4.82
C LEU A 5 42.15 -20.70 -3.70
N LEU A 6 43.18 -19.92 -3.34
CA LEU A 6 43.08 -18.91 -2.29
C LEU A 6 42.10 -17.77 -2.67
N HIS A 7 42.07 -17.41 -3.95
CA HIS A 7 41.15 -16.39 -4.47
C HIS A 7 39.70 -16.91 -4.54
N ALA A 8 39.52 -18.19 -4.87
CA ALA A 8 38.20 -18.83 -4.88
C ALA A 8 37.58 -18.91 -3.47
N PHE A 9 38.38 -19.20 -2.44
CA PHE A 9 37.92 -19.23 -1.05
C PHE A 9 37.50 -17.84 -0.52
N LYS A 10 38.22 -16.77 -0.91
CA LYS A 10 37.83 -15.39 -0.54
C LYS A 10 36.52 -14.93 -1.18
N GLY A 11 36.24 -15.36 -2.42
CA GLY A 11 34.97 -15.07 -3.07
C GLY A 11 33.80 -15.79 -2.37
N ALA A 12 33.99 -17.05 -2.02
CA ALA A 12 32.96 -17.85 -1.36
C ALA A 12 32.53 -17.29 0.02
N ASP A 13 33.47 -16.74 0.79
CA ASP A 13 33.19 -16.12 2.10
C ASP A 13 32.31 -14.86 1.95
N LEU A 14 32.54 -14.06 0.91
CA LEU A 14 31.71 -12.88 0.62
C LEU A 14 30.27 -13.27 0.27
N TYR A 15 30.09 -14.23 -0.64
CA TYR A 15 28.74 -14.71 -1.02
C TYR A 15 28.00 -15.37 0.15
N PHE A 16 28.73 -16.08 1.03
CA PHE A 16 28.13 -16.68 2.21
C PHE A 16 27.67 -15.61 3.23
N THR A 17 28.45 -14.55 3.40
CA THR A 17 28.11 -13.46 4.32
C THR A 17 26.90 -12.67 3.81
N GLU A 18 26.85 -12.37 2.51
CA GLU A 18 25.72 -11.70 1.86
C GLU A 18 24.43 -12.54 1.92
N SER A 19 24.52 -13.84 1.61
CA SER A 19 23.39 -14.77 1.72
C SER A 19 22.82 -14.88 3.14
N LYS A 20 23.66 -14.69 4.17
CA LYS A 20 23.23 -14.81 5.57
C LYS A 20 22.45 -13.59 6.06
N CYS A 21 22.70 -12.42 5.48
CA CYS A 21 21.93 -11.19 5.77
C CYS A 21 20.52 -11.25 5.15
N ILE A 22 20.40 -11.78 3.94
CA ILE A 22 19.11 -11.87 3.22
C ILE A 22 18.09 -12.74 3.97
N SER A 23 18.54 -13.79 4.66
CA SER A 23 17.65 -14.70 5.41
C SER A 23 17.02 -14.09 6.66
N ILE A 24 17.62 -13.05 7.23
CA ILE A 24 17.11 -12.41 8.46
C ILE A 24 16.23 -11.23 8.09
N GLU A 25 16.67 -10.39 7.15
CA GLU A 25 15.92 -9.21 6.72
C GLU A 25 14.59 -9.57 6.05
N ALA A 26 14.57 -10.63 5.21
CA ALA A 26 13.33 -11.12 4.61
C ALA A 26 12.36 -11.72 5.66
N ALA A 27 12.89 -12.32 6.74
CA ALA A 27 12.06 -12.84 7.83
C ALA A 27 11.50 -11.71 8.71
N GLU A 28 12.28 -10.64 8.90
CA GLU A 28 11.82 -9.44 9.60
C GLU A 28 10.75 -8.69 8.82
N GLU A 29 10.89 -8.57 7.49
CA GLU A 29 9.88 -7.94 6.63
C GLU A 29 8.57 -8.74 6.62
N ASP A 30 8.63 -10.06 6.42
CA ASP A 30 7.45 -10.95 6.45
C ASP A 30 6.74 -10.92 7.81
N GLN A 31 7.51 -10.91 8.90
CA GLN A 31 6.95 -10.78 10.24
C GLN A 31 6.31 -9.40 10.47
N THR A 32 6.92 -8.33 9.96
CA THR A 32 6.35 -6.99 10.08
C THR A 32 5.04 -6.87 9.29
N GLU A 33 4.97 -7.47 8.10
CA GLU A 33 3.74 -7.51 7.29
C GLU A 33 2.62 -8.29 7.98
N GLU A 34 2.92 -9.44 8.60
CA GLU A 34 1.95 -10.22 9.36
C GLU A 34 1.41 -9.44 10.57
N GLU A 35 2.29 -8.77 11.32
CA GLU A 35 1.92 -7.94 12.46
C GLU A 35 1.04 -6.74 12.04
N GLU A 36 1.39 -6.06 10.94
CA GLU A 36 0.58 -4.97 10.36
C GLU A 36 -0.82 -5.47 9.93
N SER A 37 -0.90 -6.65 9.30
CA SER A 37 -2.18 -7.25 8.91
C SER A 37 -3.05 -7.61 10.12
N LEU A 38 -2.45 -8.12 11.19
CA LEU A 38 -3.17 -8.49 12.41
C LEU A 38 -3.76 -7.25 13.09
N LEU A 39 -2.97 -6.18 13.23
CA LEU A 39 -3.40 -4.89 13.78
C LEU A 39 -4.55 -4.28 12.98
N ASN A 40 -4.46 -4.28 11.65
CA ASN A 40 -5.54 -3.79 10.79
C ASN A 40 -6.83 -4.62 10.94
N SER A 41 -6.73 -5.93 11.24
CA SER A 41 -7.94 -6.74 11.47
C SER A 41 -8.66 -6.35 12.76
N PHE A 42 -7.92 -6.01 13.82
CA PHE A 42 -8.52 -5.56 15.08
C PHE A 42 -9.24 -4.22 14.94
N ASP A 43 -8.69 -3.29 14.17
CA ASP A 43 -9.34 -2.01 13.90
C ASP A 43 -10.68 -2.19 13.15
N VAL A 44 -10.76 -3.18 12.25
CA VAL A 44 -12.01 -3.52 11.55
C VAL A 44 -13.04 -4.13 12.50
N ASP A 45 -12.61 -5.05 13.37
CA ASP A 45 -13.47 -5.70 14.36
C ASP A 45 -14.01 -4.69 15.42
N ASP A 46 -13.17 -3.76 15.87
CA ASP A 46 -13.58 -2.68 16.79
C ASP A 46 -14.57 -1.71 16.11
N CYS A 47 -14.39 -1.42 14.83
CA CYS A 47 -15.34 -0.62 14.05
C CYS A 47 -16.68 -1.34 13.80
N GLU A 48 -16.66 -2.67 13.69
CA GLU A 48 -17.87 -3.51 13.63
C GLU A 48 -18.59 -3.52 14.99
N ALA A 49 -17.86 -3.72 16.08
CA ALA A 49 -18.40 -3.71 17.45
C ALA A 49 -18.99 -2.35 17.85
N ALA A 50 -18.40 -1.24 17.39
CA ALA A 50 -18.92 0.11 17.57
C ALA A 50 -20.17 0.42 16.72
N GLY A 51 -20.57 -0.46 15.79
CA GLY A 51 -21.73 -0.29 14.92
C GLY A 51 -21.54 0.76 13.81
N THR A 52 -20.30 1.21 13.59
CA THR A 52 -19.92 2.19 12.57
C THR A 52 -19.89 1.56 11.18
N LEU A 53 -19.52 0.28 11.11
CA LEU A 53 -19.47 -0.51 9.89
C LEU A 53 -20.84 -1.16 9.62
N ARG A 54 -21.72 -0.45 8.90
CA ARG A 54 -22.95 -1.07 8.38
C ARG A 54 -22.59 -1.96 7.19
N PHE A 55 -22.38 -3.24 7.45
CA PHE A 55 -22.44 -4.25 6.40
C PHE A 55 -23.84 -4.18 5.77
N SER A 56 -23.92 -3.64 4.56
CA SER A 56 -25.14 -3.73 3.77
C SER A 56 -25.22 -5.16 3.26
N THR A 57 -25.71 -6.06 4.10
CA THR A 57 -26.07 -7.42 3.73
C THR A 57 -27.32 -7.35 2.85
N THR A 58 -27.18 -6.86 1.62
CA THR A 58 -28.20 -7.04 0.60
C THR A 58 -27.94 -8.38 -0.07
N ASN A 59 -28.65 -9.39 0.44
CA ASN A 59 -29.20 -10.59 -0.22
C ASN A 59 -29.42 -11.63 0.88
N THR A 60 -30.54 -12.31 1.10
CA THR A 60 -31.88 -12.42 0.50
C THR A 60 -32.58 -13.44 1.40
N ALA A 61 -33.78 -13.17 1.93
CA ALA A 61 -34.87 -14.16 2.07
C ALA A 61 -36.09 -13.58 2.82
N GLY A 62 -37.24 -13.63 2.16
CA GLY A 62 -38.56 -13.71 2.80
C GLY A 62 -39.30 -12.39 3.00
N GLY A 63 -40.23 -12.09 2.10
CA GLY A 63 -41.24 -11.05 2.30
C GLY A 63 -41.72 -10.43 1.01
N GLU A 64 -42.58 -11.16 0.28
CA GLU A 64 -43.38 -10.60 -0.80
C GLU A 64 -44.29 -9.52 -0.23
N ASP A 65 -44.04 -8.25 -0.58
CA ASP A 65 -45.07 -7.23 -0.52
C ASP A 65 -44.93 -6.24 -1.66
N ASN A 66 -45.93 -6.30 -2.54
CA ASN A 66 -46.02 -5.66 -3.83
C ASN A 66 -46.41 -4.18 -3.66
N VAL A 67 -45.54 -3.38 -3.05
CA VAL A 67 -45.73 -1.93 -2.94
C VAL A 67 -44.87 -1.25 -3.99
N LYS A 68 -45.53 -0.56 -4.94
CA LYS A 68 -44.89 0.31 -5.93
C LYS A 68 -44.13 1.45 -5.22
N LYS A 69 -42.89 1.18 -4.80
CA LYS A 69 -42.01 2.16 -4.16
C LYS A 69 -41.56 3.17 -5.21
N LYS A 70 -42.23 4.33 -5.25
CA LYS A 70 -41.74 5.51 -5.96
C LYS A 70 -40.34 5.82 -5.44
N LYS A 71 -39.32 5.74 -6.30
CA LYS A 71 -37.93 6.07 -5.96
C LYS A 71 -37.90 7.48 -5.36
N PRO A 72 -37.56 7.64 -4.06
CA PRO A 72 -37.46 8.96 -3.46
C PRO A 72 -36.33 9.71 -4.17
N LYS A 73 -36.64 10.93 -4.62
CA LYS A 73 -35.66 11.86 -5.21
C LYS A 73 -34.72 12.28 -4.08
N ARG A 74 -33.65 11.52 -3.85
CA ARG A 74 -32.62 11.83 -2.85
C ARG A 74 -32.07 13.22 -3.17
N SER A 75 -32.17 14.13 -2.19
CA SER A 75 -31.60 15.47 -2.34
C SER A 75 -30.08 15.36 -2.33
N ASN A 76 -29.41 16.20 -3.12
CA ASN A 76 -27.94 16.17 -3.25
C ASN A 76 -27.23 16.34 -1.90
N ASN A 77 -27.87 17.02 -0.95
CA ASN A 77 -27.34 17.22 0.41
C ASN A 77 -27.26 15.92 1.22
N GLN A 78 -28.19 14.97 1.03
CA GLN A 78 -28.11 13.65 1.66
C GLN A 78 -26.99 12.80 1.07
N LEU A 79 -26.71 12.96 -0.23
CA LEU A 79 -25.58 12.31 -0.88
C LEU A 79 -24.25 12.87 -0.35
N ALA A 80 -24.12 14.19 -0.24
CA ALA A 80 -22.92 14.83 0.30
C ALA A 80 -22.64 14.42 1.75
N SER A 81 -23.66 14.41 2.62
CA SER A 81 -23.48 13.99 4.02
C SER A 81 -23.14 12.50 4.14
N SER A 82 -23.72 11.65 3.27
CA SER A 82 -23.40 10.23 3.24
C SER A 82 -22.01 9.98 2.68
N PHE A 83 -21.57 10.76 1.69
CA PHE A 83 -20.20 10.72 1.15
C PHE A 83 -19.18 11.14 2.19
N GLN A 84 -19.45 12.24 2.90
CA GLN A 84 -18.57 12.72 3.96
C GLN A 84 -18.44 11.65 5.06
N ALA A 85 -19.55 11.14 5.58
CA ALA A 85 -19.54 10.08 6.60
C ALA A 85 -18.90 8.77 6.09
N ALA A 86 -19.02 8.44 4.80
CA ALA A 86 -18.37 7.28 4.21
C ALA A 86 -16.87 7.51 3.93
N SER A 87 -16.43 8.76 3.78
CA SER A 87 -15.02 9.14 3.59
C SER A 87 -14.29 9.40 4.91
N GLU A 88 -15.04 9.69 5.97
CA GLU A 88 -14.54 9.94 7.32
C GLU A 88 -14.11 8.59 7.92
N GLY A 89 -12.79 8.41 8.09
CA GLY A 89 -12.19 7.12 8.53
C GLY A 89 -11.59 6.28 7.40
N VAL A 90 -11.73 6.67 6.12
CA VAL A 90 -11.04 5.99 5.00
C VAL A 90 -9.55 6.32 4.97
N VAL A 91 -9.16 7.49 5.46
CA VAL A 91 -7.76 7.82 5.74
C VAL A 91 -7.57 7.69 7.24
N ILE A 92 -7.27 6.48 7.70
CA ILE A 92 -6.77 6.25 9.05
C ILE A 92 -5.41 6.96 9.13
N GLY A 93 -5.00 7.46 10.30
CA GLY A 93 -3.70 8.14 10.45
C GLY A 93 -2.51 7.30 9.94
N THR A 94 -2.65 5.98 10.01
CA THR A 94 -1.73 4.99 9.42
C THR A 94 -1.64 5.13 7.90
N THR A 95 -2.77 5.21 7.20
CA THR A 95 -2.83 5.31 5.74
C THR A 95 -2.07 6.52 5.19
N LEU A 96 -2.10 7.67 5.87
CA LEU A 96 -1.33 8.86 5.46
C LEU A 96 0.18 8.60 5.61
N SER A 97 0.58 7.98 6.72
CA SER A 97 1.97 7.58 6.97
C SER A 97 2.44 6.58 5.91
N ASP A 98 1.60 5.61 5.56
CA ASP A 98 1.90 4.60 4.54
C ASP A 98 2.07 5.23 3.17
N TYR A 99 1.19 6.15 2.77
CA TYR A 99 1.35 6.88 1.51
C TYR A 99 2.64 7.70 1.49
N GLN A 100 3.02 8.31 2.60
CA GLN A 100 4.27 9.04 2.69
C GLN A 100 5.49 8.09 2.62
N ARG A 101 5.42 6.93 3.29
CA ARG A 101 6.43 5.85 3.23
C ARG A 101 6.62 5.38 1.79
N TYR A 102 5.52 4.99 1.12
CA TYR A 102 5.51 4.55 -0.27
C TYR A 102 6.02 5.62 -1.23
N TRP A 103 5.62 6.87 -1.04
CA TRP A 103 6.12 7.97 -1.86
C TRP A 103 7.63 8.16 -1.71
N ASN A 104 8.17 8.08 -0.48
CA ASN A 104 9.61 8.18 -0.26
C ASN A 104 10.37 7.02 -0.92
N GLN A 105 9.88 5.78 -0.79
CA GLN A 105 10.46 4.61 -1.47
C GLN A 105 10.46 4.77 -2.99
N PHE A 106 9.36 5.26 -3.57
CA PHE A 106 9.28 5.54 -5.00
C PHE A 106 10.29 6.61 -5.45
N LYS A 107 10.51 7.66 -4.65
CA LYS A 107 11.49 8.70 -4.97
C LYS A 107 12.92 8.15 -4.98
N GLU A 108 13.25 7.30 -4.01
CA GLU A 108 14.54 6.61 -3.96
C GLU A 108 14.72 5.70 -5.17
N PHE A 109 13.70 4.91 -5.52
CA PHE A 109 13.70 4.09 -6.73
C PHE A 109 13.97 4.90 -8.00
N CYS A 110 13.33 6.06 -8.15
CA CYS A 110 13.55 6.95 -9.30
C CYS A 110 15.02 7.41 -9.43
N VAL A 111 15.73 7.57 -8.32
CA VAL A 111 17.17 7.86 -8.31
C VAL A 111 17.96 6.63 -8.75
N THR A 112 17.60 5.44 -8.25
CA THR A 112 18.25 4.17 -8.61
C THR A 112 18.17 3.86 -10.11
N ILE A 113 17.06 4.21 -10.78
CA ILE A 113 16.88 4.00 -12.23
C ILE A 113 17.31 5.20 -13.09
N ASP A 114 18.11 6.12 -12.52
CA ASP A 114 18.63 7.32 -13.18
C ASP A 114 17.54 8.22 -13.82
N LYS A 115 16.31 8.22 -13.26
CA LYS A 115 15.23 9.12 -13.69
C LYS A 115 15.24 10.47 -12.98
N ALA A 116 15.85 10.54 -11.80
CA ALA A 116 16.12 11.76 -11.06
C ALA A 116 17.54 11.72 -10.49
N GLN A 117 18.19 12.86 -10.36
CA GLN A 117 19.50 12.94 -9.69
C GLN A 117 19.35 12.96 -8.17
N VAL A 118 18.25 13.54 -7.69
CA VAL A 118 17.93 13.67 -6.27
C VAL A 118 16.45 13.38 -6.05
N ALA A 119 16.11 12.66 -4.98
CA ALA A 119 14.74 12.32 -4.62
C ALA A 119 13.80 13.55 -4.58
N SER A 120 14.29 14.71 -4.12
CA SER A 120 13.50 15.94 -4.03
C SER A 120 13.10 16.55 -5.39
N GLU A 121 13.72 16.14 -6.50
CA GLU A 121 13.34 16.60 -7.84
C GLU A 121 11.95 16.09 -8.23
N ILE A 122 11.59 14.89 -7.77
CA ILE A 122 10.29 14.27 -8.04
C ILE A 122 9.14 15.10 -7.46
N ASP A 123 9.34 15.71 -6.29
CA ASP A 123 8.33 16.56 -5.63
C ASP A 123 8.04 17.84 -6.47
N ASN A 124 8.99 18.27 -7.31
CA ASN A 124 8.85 19.45 -8.17
C ASN A 124 8.23 19.14 -9.55
N LEU A 125 7.93 17.87 -9.85
CA LEU A 125 7.33 17.49 -11.13
C LEU A 125 5.87 17.94 -11.24
N PHE A 126 5.16 18.14 -10.14
CA PHE A 126 3.80 18.66 -10.19
C PHE A 126 3.81 20.19 -10.37
N PRO A 127 3.02 20.77 -11.30
CA PRO A 127 1.97 20.13 -12.11
C PRO A 127 2.42 19.55 -13.46
N ASN A 128 3.68 19.75 -13.85
CA ASN A 128 4.22 19.38 -15.17
C ASN A 128 4.82 17.97 -15.19
N LEU A 129 3.99 16.96 -14.98
CA LEU A 129 4.42 15.55 -14.97
C LEU A 129 4.90 15.12 -16.36
N PRO A 130 6.07 14.45 -16.47
CA PRO A 130 6.55 13.93 -17.74
C PRO A 130 5.66 12.79 -18.24
N ALA A 131 5.53 12.66 -19.57
CA ALA A 131 4.69 11.62 -20.18
C ALA A 131 5.09 10.20 -19.79
N GLU A 132 6.37 9.98 -19.46
CA GLU A 132 6.92 8.70 -19.02
C GLU A 132 6.70 8.39 -17.54
N PHE A 133 6.17 9.34 -16.75
CA PHE A 133 5.99 9.16 -15.32
C PHE A 133 5.13 7.93 -14.95
N PRO A 134 3.99 7.64 -15.64
CA PRO A 134 3.24 6.40 -15.40
C PRO A 134 4.07 5.13 -15.64
N THR A 135 4.99 5.15 -16.61
CA THR A 135 5.91 4.04 -16.87
C THR A 135 6.85 3.82 -15.68
N TRP A 136 7.32 4.89 -15.02
CA TRP A 136 8.22 4.77 -13.85
C TRP A 136 7.50 4.14 -12.66
N ILE A 137 6.22 4.51 -12.44
CA ILE A 137 5.38 3.88 -11.42
C ILE A 137 5.20 2.39 -11.73
N ALA A 138 4.93 2.04 -12.98
CA ALA A 138 4.79 0.63 -13.37
C ALA A 138 6.07 -0.16 -13.12
N LEU A 139 7.24 0.41 -13.44
CA LEU A 139 8.54 -0.21 -13.15
C LEU A 139 8.74 -0.40 -11.64
N TRP A 140 8.39 0.59 -10.82
CA TRP A 140 8.51 0.50 -9.36
C TRP A 140 7.62 -0.60 -8.77
N ILE A 141 6.38 -0.74 -9.26
CA ILE A 141 5.46 -1.79 -8.82
C ILE A 141 5.97 -3.20 -9.22
N MET A 142 6.73 -3.30 -10.32
CA MET A 142 7.31 -4.58 -10.77
C MET A 142 8.65 -4.94 -10.12
N ASP A 143 9.32 -3.97 -9.49
CA ASP A 143 10.57 -4.16 -8.76
C ASP A 143 10.33 -4.70 -7.33
N LYS A 144 9.16 -4.37 -6.77
CA LYS A 144 8.59 -4.92 -5.54
C LYS A 144 7.97 -6.30 -5.80
#